data_AF-A0A6I2M0G3-F1
#
_entry.id   AF-A0A6I2M0G3-F1
#
_cell.length_a   1.000
_cell.length_b   1.000
_cell.length_c   1.000
_cell.angle_alpha   90.00
_cell.angle_beta   90.00
_cell.angle_gamma   90.00
#
_symmetry.space_group_name_H-M   'P 1'
#
loop_
_entity.id
_entity.type
_entity.pdbx_description
1 polymer ?
#
loop_
_entity_poly.entity_id
_entity_poly.type
_entity_poly.pdbx_seq_one_letter_code
_entity_poly.pdbx_strand_id
1 'polypeptide(L)'
;MSNVTALPREARTVGAPAVEGIPLVDLYLSDMNPRQEADLAGIALLADSIAMIGLIQPVAEFRDPEGKVGIVAGGRRWRAIKLAIERDPELIAQRP
;
A
#
# COMPACT_ATOMS: atom_id res chain seq x y z
N MET A 1 -21.82 26.54 -34.54
CA MET A 1 -21.63 26.87 -33.11
C MET A 1 -22.25 25.74 -32.30
N SER A 2 -21.46 24.78 -31.83
CA SER A 2 -21.97 23.58 -31.14
C SER A 2 -21.62 23.69 -29.66
N ASN A 3 -22.63 23.75 -28.79
CA ASN A 3 -22.44 23.88 -27.35
C ASN A 3 -22.20 22.50 -26.73
N VAL A 4 -21.01 22.31 -26.15
CA VAL A 4 -20.74 21.20 -25.23
C VAL A 4 -21.41 21.54 -23.89
N THR A 5 -22.53 20.87 -23.60
CA THR A 5 -23.10 20.84 -22.26
C THR A 5 -22.13 20.11 -21.34
N ALA A 6 -21.45 20.84 -20.46
CA ALA A 6 -20.67 20.25 -19.38
C ALA A 6 -21.62 19.56 -18.41
N LEU A 7 -21.47 18.25 -18.21
CA LEU A 7 -22.16 17.52 -17.15
C LEU A 7 -21.63 18.03 -15.80
N PRO A 8 -22.50 18.42 -14.84
CA PRO A 8 -22.05 18.82 -13.52
C PRO A 8 -21.40 17.61 -12.84
N ARG A 9 -20.09 17.69 -12.61
CA ARG A 9 -19.40 16.77 -11.70
C ARG A 9 -19.71 17.25 -10.28
N GLU A 10 -20.71 16.66 -9.65
CA GLU A 10 -20.85 16.77 -8.20
C GLU A 10 -19.57 16.27 -7.56
N ALA A 11 -18.81 17.19 -6.97
CA ALA A 11 -17.62 16.85 -6.21
C ALA A 11 -18.09 16.12 -4.95
N ARG A 12 -18.06 14.78 -4.98
CA ARG A 12 -18.22 13.98 -3.76
C ARG A 12 -17.19 14.48 -2.75
N THR A 13 -17.65 14.89 -1.59
CA THR A 13 -16.81 15.17 -0.43
C THR A 13 -16.20 13.85 0.04
N VAL A 14 -15.05 13.49 -0.53
CA VAL A 14 -14.25 12.38 -0.04
C VAL A 14 -13.51 12.90 1.18
N GLY A 15 -13.90 12.44 2.37
CA GLY A 15 -13.11 12.67 3.59
C GLY A 15 -11.69 12.17 3.39
N ALA A 16 -10.72 12.79 4.06
CA ALA A 16 -9.33 12.31 3.99
C ALA A 16 -9.28 10.81 4.32
N PRO A 17 -8.55 10.00 3.55
CA PRO A 17 -8.44 8.58 3.82
C PRO A 17 -7.87 8.38 5.23
N ALA A 18 -8.55 7.60 6.05
CA ALA A 18 -8.04 7.22 7.37
C ALA A 18 -6.85 6.27 7.19
N VAL A 19 -5.83 6.43 8.03
CA VAL A 19 -4.69 5.51 8.09
C VAL A 19 -4.94 4.54 9.25
N GLU A 20 -4.92 3.25 8.96
CA GLU A 20 -5.09 2.18 9.94
C GLU A 20 -3.85 1.28 9.96
N GLY A 21 -3.49 0.76 11.14
CA GLY A 21 -2.46 -0.26 11.28
C GLY A 21 -3.07 -1.66 11.14
N ILE A 22 -2.66 -2.41 10.12
CA ILE A 22 -3.18 -3.75 9.83
C ILE A 22 -2.05 -4.78 10.03
N PRO A 23 -2.30 -5.92 10.71
CA PRO A 23 -1.30 -6.99 10.81
C PRO A 23 -0.87 -7.48 9.43
N LEU A 24 0.45 -7.63 9.23
CA LEU A 24 0.99 -8.04 7.93
C LEU A 24 0.48 -9.41 7.47
N VAL A 25 0.10 -10.28 8.42
CA VAL A 25 -0.47 -11.61 8.16
C VAL A 25 -1.84 -11.57 7.50
N ASP A 26 -2.57 -10.46 7.66
CA ASP A 26 -3.90 -10.25 7.08
C ASP A 26 -3.81 -9.59 5.68
N LEU A 27 -2.61 -9.16 5.29
CA LEU A 27 -2.34 -8.49 4.02
C LEU A 27 -1.93 -9.49 2.94
N TYR A 28 -2.51 -9.34 1.76
CA TYR A 28 -2.08 -10.04 0.55
C TYR A 28 -1.97 -9.08 -0.64
N LEU A 29 -1.21 -9.46 -1.67
CA LEU A 29 -1.19 -8.69 -2.91
C LEU A 29 -2.44 -9.03 -3.71
N SER A 30 -3.32 -8.05 -3.93
CA SER A 30 -4.54 -8.23 -4.71
C SER A 30 -4.24 -8.36 -6.20
N ASP A 31 -5.02 -9.16 -6.93
CA ASP A 31 -5.01 -9.20 -8.39
C ASP A 31 -5.36 -7.85 -9.03
N MET A 32 -6.09 -6.99 -8.29
CA MET A 32 -6.38 -5.61 -8.70
C MET A 32 -5.15 -4.69 -8.67
N ASN A 33 -4.03 -5.14 -8.10
CA ASN A 33 -2.80 -4.37 -8.12
C ASN A 33 -2.22 -4.38 -9.55
N PRO A 34 -2.11 -3.21 -10.23
CA PRO A 34 -1.59 -3.20 -11.59
C PRO A 34 -0.11 -3.58 -11.66
N ARG A 35 0.64 -3.47 -10.55
CA ARG A 35 2.03 -3.94 -10.44
C ARG A 35 2.09 -5.25 -9.68
N GLN A 36 1.84 -6.33 -10.41
CA GLN A 36 2.04 -7.70 -9.94
C GLN A 36 3.52 -8.08 -9.83
N GLU A 37 4.39 -7.40 -10.56
CA GLU A 37 5.83 -7.63 -10.53
C GLU A 37 6.58 -6.35 -10.16
N ALA A 38 7.76 -6.52 -9.57
CA ALA A 38 8.71 -5.45 -9.32
C ALA A 38 10.13 -6.00 -9.28
N ASP A 39 11.10 -5.15 -9.62
CA ASP A 39 12.51 -5.50 -9.63
C ASP A 39 13.02 -5.76 -8.21
N LEU A 40 13.81 -6.83 -8.05
CA LEU A 40 14.29 -7.27 -6.74
C LEU A 40 15.27 -6.27 -6.12
N ALA A 41 16.11 -5.60 -6.92
CA ALA A 41 17.07 -4.62 -6.45
C ALA A 41 16.37 -3.41 -5.81
N GLY A 42 15.33 -2.89 -6.45
CA GLY A 42 14.52 -1.78 -5.97
C GLY A 42 13.59 -2.16 -4.83
N ILE A 43 13.28 -3.44 -4.62
CA ILE A 43 12.64 -3.94 -3.39
C ILE A 43 13.67 -3.94 -2.25
N ALA A 44 14.88 -4.46 -2.48
CA ALA A 44 15.94 -4.50 -1.47
C ALA A 44 16.32 -3.10 -0.97
N LEU A 45 16.56 -2.15 -1.89
CA LEU A 45 16.85 -0.76 -1.53
C LEU A 45 15.71 -0.12 -0.72
N LEU A 46 14.45 -0.43 -1.05
CA LEU A 46 13.30 0.10 -0.32
C LEU A 46 13.16 -0.57 1.06
N ALA A 47 13.52 -1.85 1.20
CA ALA A 47 13.53 -2.54 2.48
C ALA A 47 14.57 -1.93 3.42
N ASP A 48 15.77 -1.63 2.90
CA ASP A 48 16.84 -0.97 3.67
C ASP A 48 16.38 0.44 4.12
N SER A 49 15.70 1.18 3.25
CA SER A 49 15.10 2.47 3.62
C SER A 49 14.03 2.32 4.70
N ILE A 50 13.12 1.34 4.60
CA ILE A 50 12.07 1.11 5.59
C ILE A 50 12.67 0.73 6.94
N ALA A 51 13.73 -0.08 6.96
CA ALA A 51 14.42 -0.44 8.19
C ALA A 51 15.07 0.79 8.86
N MET A 52 15.58 1.74 8.06
CA MET A 52 16.27 2.92 8.58
C MET A 52 15.33 4.02 9.08
N ILE A 53 14.24 4.31 8.36
CA ILE A 53 13.38 5.49 8.64
C ILE A 53 11.89 5.16 8.77
N GLY A 54 11.51 3.89 8.68
CA GLY A 54 10.12 3.44 8.70
C GLY A 54 9.38 3.67 7.38
N LEU A 55 8.08 3.32 7.40
CA LEU A 55 7.18 3.49 6.26
C LEU A 55 6.59 4.91 6.24
N ILE A 56 7.10 5.76 5.33
CA ILE A 56 6.64 7.15 5.22
C ILE A 56 5.24 7.28 4.60
N GLN A 57 4.92 6.41 3.64
CA GLN A 57 3.67 6.47 2.87
C GLN A 57 2.90 5.15 2.97
N PRO A 58 1.62 5.18 3.37
CA PRO A 58 0.81 3.97 3.44
C PRO A 58 0.60 3.34 2.07
N VAL A 59 0.12 2.10 2.10
CA VAL A 59 -0.37 1.37 0.92
C VAL A 59 -1.86 1.65 0.74
N ALA A 60 -2.41 1.36 -0.44
CA ALA A 60 -3.85 1.39 -0.65
C ALA A 60 -4.39 -0.02 -0.61
N GLU A 61 -5.41 -0.24 0.21
CA GLU A 61 -6.08 -1.52 0.37
C GLU A 61 -7.55 -1.52 -0.07
N PHE A 62 -8.09 -2.72 -0.18
CA PHE A 62 -9.51 -2.98 -0.09
C PHE A 62 -9.73 -4.17 0.86
N ARG A 63 -10.88 -4.22 1.53
CA ARG A 63 -11.28 -5.39 2.34
C ARG A 63 -12.09 -6.34 1.46
N ASP A 64 -11.69 -7.60 1.41
CA ASP A 64 -12.42 -8.63 0.67
C ASP A 64 -13.63 -9.14 1.49
N PRO A 65 -14.56 -9.90 0.87
CA PRO A 65 -15.70 -10.49 1.57
C PRO A 65 -15.31 -11.44 2.71
N GLU A 66 -14.12 -12.04 2.65
CA GLU A 66 -13.56 -12.95 3.64
C GLU A 66 -12.90 -12.22 4.83
N GLY A 67 -12.81 -10.89 4.79
CA GLY A 67 -12.24 -10.03 5.82
C GLY A 67 -10.72 -9.86 5.75
N LYS A 68 -10.04 -10.40 4.72
CA LYS A 68 -8.63 -10.12 4.46
C LYS A 68 -8.49 -8.79 3.73
N VAL A 69 -7.26 -8.30 3.70
CA VAL A 69 -6.96 -6.97 3.20
C VAL A 69 -6.04 -7.07 1.99
N GLY A 70 -6.59 -6.76 0.83
CA GLY A 70 -5.86 -6.83 -0.44
C GLY A 70 -5.19 -5.51 -0.78
N ILE A 71 -3.87 -5.54 -1.00
CA ILE A 71 -3.10 -4.37 -1.42
C ILE A 71 -3.32 -4.11 -2.91
N VAL A 72 -4.02 -3.02 -3.23
CA VAL A 72 -4.35 -2.60 -4.60
C VAL A 72 -3.35 -1.58 -5.17
N ALA A 73 -2.65 -0.83 -4.32
CA ALA A 73 -1.55 0.02 -4.74
C ALA A 73 -0.42 0.05 -3.70
N GLY A 74 0.82 0.19 -4.18
CA GLY A 74 2.01 0.16 -3.32
C GLY A 74 2.62 -1.24 -3.16
N GLY A 75 2.44 -2.14 -4.13
CA GLY A 75 2.95 -3.52 -4.08
C GLY A 75 4.47 -3.66 -3.87
N ARG A 76 5.26 -2.63 -4.24
CA ARG A 76 6.70 -2.56 -3.91
C ARG A 76 6.96 -2.34 -2.41
N ARG A 77 6.18 -1.45 -1.76
CA ARG A 77 6.28 -1.19 -0.31
C ARG A 77 5.90 -2.43 0.47
N TRP A 78 4.79 -3.09 0.12
CA TRP A 78 4.39 -4.34 0.77
C TRP A 78 5.49 -5.42 0.70
N ARG A 79 6.11 -5.63 -0.47
CA ARG A 79 7.25 -6.55 -0.61
C ARG A 79 8.46 -6.13 0.21
N ALA A 80 8.78 -4.84 0.21
CA ALA A 80 9.90 -4.30 0.95
C ALA A 80 9.71 -4.43 2.48
N ILE A 81 8.48 -4.23 2.99
CA ILE A 81 8.14 -4.47 4.40
C ILE A 81 8.36 -5.94 4.76
N LYS A 82 7.87 -6.86 3.93
CA LYS A 82 8.09 -8.31 4.13
C LYS A 82 9.57 -8.65 4.17
N LEU A 83 10.35 -8.15 3.20
CA LEU A 83 11.79 -8.39 3.14
C LEU A 83 12.54 -7.77 4.32
N ALA A 84 12.16 -6.57 4.77
CA ALA A 84 12.77 -5.91 5.91
C ALA A 84 12.56 -6.73 7.20
N ILE A 85 11.33 -7.22 7.42
CA ILE A 85 10.99 -8.07 8.58
C ILE A 85 11.65 -9.45 8.48
N GLU A 86 11.76 -10.02 7.28
CA GLU A 86 12.47 -11.29 7.06
C GLU A 86 13.97 -11.16 7.39
N ARG A 87 14.59 -10.02 7.03
CA ARG A 87 16.00 -9.71 7.33
C ARG A 87 16.24 -9.37 8.79
N ASP A 88 15.29 -8.68 9.41
CA ASP A 88 15.36 -8.23 10.80
C ASP A 88 13.98 -8.38 11.48
N PRO A 89 13.72 -9.55 12.12
CA PRO A 89 12.45 -9.79 12.81
C PRO A 89 12.20 -8.84 14.00
N GLU A 90 13.23 -8.22 14.57
CA GLU A 90 13.10 -7.28 15.70
C GLU A 90 12.49 -5.94 15.27
N LEU A 91 12.46 -5.66 13.96
CA LEU A 91 11.85 -4.46 13.39
C LEU A 91 10.36 -4.33 13.77
N ILE A 92 9.67 -5.45 14.05
CA ILE A 92 8.26 -5.46 14.45
C ILE A 92 8.08 -4.93 15.89
N ALA A 93 9.08 -5.12 16.75
CA ALA A 93 9.07 -4.65 18.14
C ALA A 93 9.34 -3.14 18.24
N GLN A 94 10.10 -2.61 17.28
CA GLN A 94 10.45 -1.20 17.21
C GLN A 94 9.44 -0.45 16.34
N ARG A 95 8.29 -0.12 16.92
CA ARG A 95 7.44 0.93 16.36
C ARG A 95 8.09 2.28 16.68
N PRO A 96 8.53 3.08 15.69
CA PRO A 96 8.85 4.48 15.96
C PRO A 96 7.61 5.24 16.46
#